data_AF-A0A834G6E7-F1
#
_entry.id   AF-A0A834G6E7-F1
#
_cell.length_a   1.000
_cell.length_b   1.000
_cell.length_c   1.000
_cell.angle_alpha   90.00
_cell.angle_beta   90.00
_cell.angle_gamma   90.00
#
_symmetry.space_group_name_H-M   'P 1'
#
loop_
_entity.id
_entity.type
_entity.pdbx_description
1 polymer ?
#
loop_
_entity_poly.entity_id
_entity_poly.type
_entity_poly.pdbx_seq_one_letter_code
_entity_poly.pdbx_strand_id
1 'polypeptide(L)'
;MYTKLEHQLVGGLRPGVKRVCSFLNLKGLVLPKVPASKLLFCKPVCRKSQPPNFSLARQCKFTLDSTSNGAQRDRGKSGIRMDWMRRLRMALDAARGLVYLHELANPPIIQRDVKPSNILLDENLSAKVADFGKAYPMPHAPACGKGYVDPEYYMTQQLTQKSDVYSFGIVVLELITGRKPIERGKNIVWEVKEAMENASDLSKLLEILDPAMGWATSLVCLEKFLDLAMSCVGEISRSRPKMGEVVREIENIIQEAGSNLNSKFVICLLFISTLFLVATAQTNTQDFAALEALKDAWTNIPPNWGGLDPCGSSWVGIHCNNSRITSIILPSMGLIGQLTGDIGQLSELQMLDLSYNSGLTGSLPQSIGNLTKLTTLALEGCGFYGPIPGTVGYMQQLRFLYLSSNSFSGSIPSSIGNLSNLYWLDLSVNNLSGPIPVSSGNTPGLDMLVNTKHFHFGNNQLSGAIPASLFNSSMTLIHVLFESNQLNGSIPSTLALVLSLEVVNLINVNVLYLSNNQLTGPIPNLSGMNELYNVDLSNNTFDASLFP
;
A
#
# COMPACT_ATOMS: atom_id res chain seq x y z
N MET A 1 -41.75 -12.96 42.06
CA MET A 1 -42.34 -13.83 41.03
C MET A 1 -41.44 -13.74 39.81
N TYR A 2 -40.61 -14.69 39.39
CA TYR A 2 -40.52 -16.13 39.60
C TYR A 2 -39.03 -16.50 39.77
N THR A 3 -38.64 -16.94 40.96
CA THR A 3 -37.67 -18.03 41.14
C THR A 3 -38.34 -19.33 40.68
N LYS A 4 -37.90 -19.92 39.58
CA LYS A 4 -37.98 -21.36 39.24
C LYS A 4 -37.71 -21.58 37.75
N LEU A 5 -36.46 -21.93 37.40
CA LEU A 5 -36.12 -22.94 36.38
C LEU A 5 -34.60 -23.20 36.33
N GLU A 6 -33.94 -23.25 37.49
CA GLU A 6 -32.53 -23.67 37.62
C GLU A 6 -32.37 -25.13 38.10
N HIS A 7 -33.45 -25.92 38.13
CA HIS A 7 -33.37 -27.34 38.49
C HIS A 7 -34.16 -28.19 37.50
N GLN A 8 -33.54 -28.53 36.38
CA GLN A 8 -33.72 -29.80 35.66
C GLN A 8 -32.61 -29.92 34.61
N LEU A 9 -31.46 -30.46 35.04
CA LEU A 9 -30.49 -31.23 34.22
C LEU A 9 -29.18 -31.56 34.99
N VAL A 10 -29.19 -31.53 36.33
CA VAL A 10 -28.08 -32.09 37.13
C VAL A 10 -28.66 -33.06 38.15
N GLY A 11 -29.02 -34.25 37.69
CA GLY A 11 -29.41 -35.38 38.51
C GLY A 11 -28.55 -36.58 38.15
N GLY A 12 -27.47 -36.77 38.90
CA GLY A 12 -26.67 -37.99 38.91
C GLY A 12 -25.38 -37.92 38.08
N LEU A 13 -24.25 -37.69 38.76
CA LEU A 13 -22.99 -38.46 38.61
C LEU A 13 -21.96 -37.96 39.66
N ARG A 14 -21.21 -38.93 40.19
CA ARG A 14 -20.25 -38.88 41.32
C ARG A 14 -19.11 -37.84 41.16
N PRO A 15 -18.43 -37.45 42.26
CA PRO A 15 -17.36 -36.45 42.23
C PRO A 15 -16.11 -37.03 41.59
N GLY A 16 -15.84 -36.60 40.35
CA GLY A 16 -14.67 -36.97 39.58
C GLY A 16 -14.78 -36.48 38.15
N VAL A 17 -14.18 -35.33 37.87
CA VAL A 17 -13.88 -34.79 36.53
C VAL A 17 -15.08 -34.70 35.57
N LYS A 18 -15.74 -33.54 35.50
CA LYS A 18 -16.44 -33.08 34.29
C LYS A 18 -16.32 -31.57 34.12
N ARG A 19 -15.50 -31.13 33.16
CA ARG A 19 -15.76 -29.87 32.44
C ARG A 19 -16.50 -30.26 31.15
N VAL A 20 -17.76 -29.88 31.07
CA VAL A 20 -18.56 -29.96 29.84
C VAL A 20 -18.19 -28.74 29.00
N CYS A 21 -17.64 -28.93 27.80
CA CYS A 21 -17.44 -27.84 26.84
C CYS A 21 -18.77 -27.61 26.11
N SER A 22 -19.42 -26.46 26.33
CA SER A 22 -20.54 -26.03 25.49
C SER A 22 -20.03 -25.31 24.24
N PHE A 23 -20.42 -25.79 23.07
CA PHE A 23 -20.20 -25.10 21.79
C PHE A 23 -21.27 -24.00 21.61
N LEU A 24 -20.86 -22.79 21.23
CA LEU A 24 -21.79 -21.72 20.85
C LEU A 24 -22.35 -22.00 19.45
N ASN A 25 -23.68 -22.05 19.34
CA ASN A 25 -24.42 -22.13 18.09
C ASN A 25 -25.25 -20.85 18.00
N LEU A 26 -24.89 -19.92 17.10
CA LEU A 26 -25.53 -18.61 17.00
C LEU A 26 -26.21 -18.48 15.64
N LYS A 27 -27.51 -18.79 15.60
CA LYS A 27 -28.42 -18.30 14.55
C LYS A 27 -28.91 -16.91 14.95
N GLY A 28 -28.89 -15.99 13.99
CA GLY A 28 -29.07 -14.55 14.17
C GLY A 28 -30.17 -14.13 15.15
N LEU A 29 -29.76 -13.39 16.16
CA LEU A 29 -30.58 -12.54 17.02
C LEU A 29 -29.66 -11.43 17.54
N VAL A 30 -30.13 -10.18 17.49
CA VAL A 30 -29.42 -9.00 18.01
C VAL A 30 -29.34 -9.15 19.54
N LEU A 31 -28.14 -9.45 20.05
CA LEU A 31 -27.87 -9.58 21.49
C LEU A 31 -27.11 -8.36 22.00
N PRO A 32 -27.39 -7.86 23.22
CA PRO A 32 -26.58 -6.83 23.87
C PRO A 32 -25.15 -7.34 24.10
N LYS A 33 -24.16 -6.42 24.09
CA LYS A 33 -22.73 -6.76 24.29
C LYS A 33 -22.54 -7.63 25.53
N VAL A 34 -21.85 -8.75 25.35
CA VAL A 34 -21.66 -9.75 26.42
C VAL A 34 -20.38 -9.42 27.19
N PRO A 35 -20.42 -9.31 28.54
CA PRO A 35 -19.21 -9.11 29.33
C PRO A 35 -18.25 -10.28 29.14
N ALA A 36 -16.98 -9.99 28.85
CA ALA A 36 -15.95 -11.02 28.60
C ALA A 36 -15.81 -12.04 29.76
N SER A 37 -16.17 -11.63 30.99
CA SER A 37 -16.18 -12.48 32.20
C SER A 37 -17.22 -13.61 32.20
N LYS A 38 -18.24 -13.57 31.32
CA LYS A 38 -19.24 -14.63 31.16
C LYS A 38 -18.85 -15.67 30.09
N LEU A 39 -17.73 -15.49 29.40
CA LEU A 39 -17.20 -16.45 28.42
C LEU A 39 -16.39 -17.53 29.15
N LEU A 40 -16.85 -18.80 29.07
CA LEU A 40 -16.14 -19.94 29.66
C LEU A 40 -14.92 -20.30 28.81
N PHE A 41 -13.72 -19.96 29.28
CA PHE A 41 -12.44 -20.34 28.67
C PHE A 41 -11.95 -21.70 29.20
N CYS A 42 -11.72 -22.68 28.33
CA CYS A 42 -11.05 -23.93 28.70
C CYS A 42 -9.52 -23.74 28.75
N LYS A 43 -8.91 -23.83 29.93
CA LYS A 43 -7.45 -23.97 30.08
C LYS A 43 -7.04 -25.43 29.84
N PRO A 44 -6.01 -25.74 29.04
CA PRO A 44 -5.41 -27.07 29.03
C PRO A 44 -4.48 -27.22 30.26
N VAL A 45 -4.76 -28.21 31.10
CA VAL A 45 -3.82 -28.71 32.11
C VAL A 45 -3.01 -29.83 31.45
N CYS A 46 -1.72 -29.59 31.20
CA CYS A 46 -0.80 -30.65 30.80
C CYS A 46 -0.51 -31.57 31.99
N ARG A 47 -1.10 -32.78 32.02
CA ARG A 47 -0.51 -33.92 32.74
C ARG A 47 -0.37 -35.10 31.79
N LYS A 48 0.87 -35.60 31.68
CA LYS A 48 1.22 -36.87 31.06
C LYS A 48 0.65 -38.01 31.91
N SER A 49 -0.45 -38.61 31.48
CA SER A 49 -0.83 -39.99 31.83
C SER A 49 -2.09 -40.39 31.08
N GLN A 50 -2.00 -41.36 30.16
CA GLN A 50 -3.17 -42.13 29.70
C GLN A 50 -3.76 -42.89 30.91
N PRO A 51 -5.11 -43.05 31.01
CA PRO A 51 -5.74 -44.33 30.67
C PRO A 51 -7.20 -44.15 30.12
N PRO A 52 -8.08 -45.17 30.01
CA PRO A 52 -8.65 -45.60 28.73
C PRO A 52 -10.18 -45.42 28.62
N ASN A 53 -10.72 -45.66 27.43
CA ASN A 53 -12.15 -45.89 27.13
C ASN A 53 -13.12 -44.73 27.42
N PHE A 54 -13.20 -43.78 26.49
CA PHE A 54 -14.47 -43.12 26.17
C PHE A 54 -14.62 -43.09 24.65
N SER A 55 -15.78 -43.56 24.18
CA SER A 55 -16.23 -43.55 22.78
C SER A 55 -16.22 -42.10 22.25
N LEU A 56 -15.14 -41.72 21.59
CA LEU A 56 -14.95 -40.38 21.03
C LEU A 56 -15.86 -40.17 19.82
N ALA A 57 -16.78 -39.21 19.94
CA ALA A 57 -17.32 -38.48 18.80
C ALA A 57 -16.17 -38.13 17.85
N ARG A 58 -16.33 -38.46 16.56
CA ARG A 58 -15.28 -38.29 15.55
C ARG A 58 -14.93 -36.80 15.43
N GLN A 59 -13.90 -36.35 16.15
CA GLN A 59 -13.30 -35.04 15.96
C GLN A 59 -12.61 -35.00 14.59
N CYS A 60 -13.28 -34.43 13.60
CA CYS A 60 -12.68 -34.18 12.29
C CYS A 60 -11.81 -32.93 12.40
N LYS A 61 -10.49 -33.15 12.48
CA LYS A 61 -9.48 -32.10 12.47
C LYS A 61 -9.27 -31.61 11.05
N PHE A 62 -9.12 -30.30 10.87
CA PHE A 62 -8.71 -29.70 9.60
C PHE A 62 -7.29 -30.17 9.27
N THR A 63 -7.17 -31.17 8.42
CA THR A 63 -5.90 -31.64 7.88
C THR A 63 -6.11 -31.93 6.39
N LEU A 64 -5.73 -30.96 5.56
CA LEU A 64 -5.35 -31.21 4.18
C LEU A 64 -3.96 -31.88 4.25
N ASP A 65 -3.91 -33.21 4.29
CA ASP A 65 -2.65 -33.94 4.29
C ASP A 65 -2.03 -33.88 2.88
N SER A 66 -0.96 -33.11 2.72
CA SER A 66 -0.08 -33.16 1.55
C SER A 66 1.04 -34.19 1.79
N THR A 67 0.92 -35.38 1.21
CA THR A 67 2.07 -36.29 1.03
C THR A 67 2.22 -36.64 -0.45
N SER A 68 3.33 -36.14 -1.02
CA SER A 68 4.12 -36.61 -2.16
C SER A 68 3.43 -37.32 -3.35
N ASN A 69 3.65 -36.72 -4.52
CA ASN A 69 3.76 -37.31 -5.86
C ASN A 69 2.67 -38.30 -6.32
N GLY A 70 1.90 -37.86 -7.32
CA GLY A 70 1.35 -38.72 -8.36
C GLY A 70 0.20 -39.64 -7.94
N ALA A 71 -0.98 -39.36 -8.50
CA ALA A 71 -2.03 -40.36 -8.72
C ALA A 71 -2.64 -41.07 -7.49
N GLN A 72 -3.10 -40.33 -6.47
CA GLN A 72 -4.23 -40.77 -5.62
C GLN A 72 -4.78 -39.55 -4.83
N ARG A 73 -5.52 -38.65 -5.48
CA ARG A 73 -6.16 -37.52 -4.79
C ARG A 73 -7.46 -37.99 -4.14
N ASP A 74 -7.39 -38.58 -2.95
CA ASP A 74 -8.61 -38.98 -2.23
C ASP A 74 -8.49 -38.90 -0.70
N ARG A 75 -9.54 -38.35 -0.08
CA ARG A 75 -10.02 -38.55 1.31
C ARG A 75 -9.28 -37.87 2.45
N GLY A 76 -9.87 -36.77 2.94
CA GLY A 76 -9.81 -36.44 4.37
C GLY A 76 -10.45 -37.55 5.21
N LYS A 77 -10.05 -37.72 6.48
CA LYS A 77 -10.39 -38.85 7.38
C LYS A 77 -11.89 -39.15 7.61
N SER A 78 -12.82 -38.40 6.99
CA SER A 78 -14.28 -38.64 7.00
C SER A 78 -14.87 -39.04 5.63
N GLY A 79 -14.10 -39.02 4.54
CA GLY A 79 -14.59 -39.38 3.19
C GLY A 79 -15.53 -38.37 2.53
N ILE A 80 -15.73 -37.18 3.10
CA ILE A 80 -16.62 -36.14 2.56
C ILE A 80 -15.83 -35.18 1.65
N ARG A 81 -16.25 -35.03 0.39
CA ARG A 81 -15.67 -34.10 -0.59
C ARG A 81 -16.03 -32.65 -0.23
N MET A 82 -15.04 -31.76 -0.22
CA MET A 82 -15.21 -30.36 0.15
C MET A 82 -15.51 -29.47 -1.07
N ASP A 83 -16.79 -29.33 -1.40
CA ASP A 83 -17.28 -28.48 -2.49
C ASP A 83 -17.18 -26.97 -2.18
N TRP A 84 -17.30 -26.14 -3.21
CA TRP A 84 -17.20 -24.68 -3.12
C TRP A 84 -18.16 -24.05 -2.07
N MET A 85 -19.43 -24.46 -2.08
CA MET A 85 -20.43 -23.90 -1.16
C MET A 85 -20.16 -24.25 0.30
N ARG A 86 -19.59 -25.44 0.57
CA ARG A 86 -19.13 -25.80 1.92
C ARG A 86 -17.97 -24.93 2.36
N ARG A 87 -16.99 -24.63 1.49
CA ARG A 87 -15.85 -23.76 1.80
C ARG A 87 -16.30 -22.34 2.15
N LEU A 88 -17.23 -21.78 1.37
CA LEU A 88 -17.82 -20.46 1.65
C LEU A 88 -18.54 -20.44 3.01
N ARG A 89 -19.35 -21.46 3.31
CA ARG A 89 -20.06 -21.56 4.60
C ARG A 89 -19.11 -21.72 5.79
N MET A 90 -18.03 -22.46 5.62
CA MET A 90 -17.01 -22.62 6.66
C MET A 90 -16.26 -21.31 6.94
N ALA A 91 -15.89 -20.56 5.90
CA ALA A 91 -15.29 -19.24 6.04
C ALA A 91 -16.27 -18.26 6.73
N LEU A 92 -17.55 -18.30 6.35
CA LEU A 92 -18.60 -17.48 6.97
C LEU A 92 -18.75 -17.75 8.46
N ASP A 93 -18.84 -19.03 8.85
CA ASP A 93 -19.01 -19.44 10.24
C ASP A 93 -17.79 -19.07 11.10
N ALA A 94 -16.57 -19.22 10.57
CA ALA A 94 -15.35 -18.78 11.23
C ALA A 94 -15.29 -17.24 11.36
N ALA A 95 -15.68 -16.49 10.33
CA ALA A 95 -15.71 -15.03 10.35
C ALA A 95 -16.70 -14.50 11.39
N ARG A 96 -17.90 -15.10 11.48
CA ARG A 96 -18.90 -14.76 12.51
C ARG A 96 -18.39 -15.00 13.93
N GLY A 97 -17.61 -16.06 14.13
CA GLY A 97 -16.92 -16.31 15.40
C GLY A 97 -15.96 -15.17 15.78
N LEU A 98 -15.22 -14.63 14.83
CA LEU A 98 -14.30 -13.50 15.06
C LEU A 98 -15.03 -12.17 15.25
N VAL A 99 -16.12 -11.91 14.51
CA VAL A 99 -16.99 -10.74 14.74
C VAL A 99 -17.47 -10.70 16.19
N TYR A 100 -17.88 -11.86 16.73
CA TYR A 100 -18.31 -11.94 18.11
C TYR A 100 -17.21 -11.50 19.09
N LEU A 101 -15.96 -11.91 18.86
CA LEU A 101 -14.83 -11.54 19.71
C LEU A 101 -14.40 -10.07 19.56
N HIS A 102 -14.43 -9.54 18.34
CA HIS A 102 -13.93 -8.19 18.05
C HIS A 102 -14.96 -7.09 18.30
N GLU A 103 -16.23 -7.35 17.99
CA GLU A 103 -17.24 -6.30 17.89
C GLU A 103 -18.35 -6.44 18.96
N LEU A 104 -18.63 -7.67 19.41
CA LEU A 104 -19.71 -7.97 20.35
C LEU A 104 -19.23 -8.20 21.80
N ALA A 105 -17.96 -8.58 22.00
CA ALA A 105 -17.36 -8.71 23.33
C ALA A 105 -16.92 -7.34 23.89
N ASN A 106 -17.00 -7.18 25.21
CA ASN A 106 -16.53 -5.99 25.90
C ASN A 106 -15.67 -6.35 27.14
N PRO A 107 -14.38 -5.97 27.20
CA PRO A 107 -13.60 -5.37 26.11
C PRO A 107 -13.41 -6.35 24.94
N PRO A 108 -13.08 -5.88 23.73
CA PRO A 108 -12.82 -6.77 22.61
C PRO A 108 -11.69 -7.76 22.87
N ILE A 109 -11.83 -8.97 22.32
CA ILE A 109 -10.91 -10.10 22.54
C ILE A 109 -10.16 -10.39 21.25
N ILE A 110 -8.84 -10.46 21.31
CA ILE A 110 -7.99 -10.87 20.18
C ILE A 110 -7.63 -12.35 20.37
N GLN A 111 -7.90 -13.18 19.37
CA GLN A 111 -7.75 -14.64 19.42
C GLN A 111 -6.29 -15.08 19.32
N ARG A 112 -5.47 -14.39 18.53
CA ARG A 112 -4.00 -14.57 18.39
C ARG A 112 -3.51 -15.88 17.76
N ASP A 113 -4.39 -16.85 17.55
CA ASP A 113 -4.04 -18.16 16.98
C ASP A 113 -5.11 -18.62 15.98
N VAL A 114 -5.58 -17.70 15.15
CA VAL A 114 -6.49 -18.01 14.04
C VAL A 114 -5.70 -18.79 12.99
N LYS A 115 -5.99 -20.09 12.88
CA LYS A 115 -5.39 -20.99 11.89
C LYS A 115 -6.35 -22.16 11.63
N PRO A 116 -6.24 -22.85 10.49
CA PRO A 116 -7.20 -23.90 10.13
C PRO A 116 -7.25 -25.03 11.15
N SER A 117 -6.11 -25.39 11.76
CA SER A 117 -6.07 -26.42 12.82
C SER A 117 -6.82 -26.06 14.11
N ASN A 118 -7.18 -24.79 14.29
CA ASN A 118 -7.99 -24.26 15.39
C ASN A 118 -9.43 -23.90 14.94
N ILE A 119 -9.84 -24.24 13.72
CA ILE A 119 -11.22 -24.12 13.26
C ILE A 119 -11.79 -25.54 13.18
N LEU A 120 -12.64 -25.89 14.13
CA LEU A 120 -13.22 -27.23 14.25
C LEU A 120 -14.56 -27.30 13.54
N LEU A 121 -14.88 -28.46 12.95
CA LEU A 121 -16.20 -28.72 12.39
C LEU A 121 -17.02 -29.55 13.37
N ASP A 122 -18.28 -29.16 13.58
CA ASP A 122 -19.23 -29.98 14.32
C ASP A 122 -19.91 -31.04 13.44
N GLU A 123 -20.82 -31.82 14.02
CA GLU A 123 -21.54 -32.91 13.35
C GLU A 123 -22.37 -32.45 12.13
N ASN A 124 -22.67 -31.15 12.03
CA ASN A 124 -23.39 -30.52 10.93
C ASN A 124 -22.47 -29.83 9.91
N LEU A 125 -21.14 -30.00 10.05
CA LEU A 125 -20.11 -29.31 9.27
C LEU A 125 -20.13 -27.77 9.43
N SER A 126 -20.65 -27.27 10.56
CA SER A 126 -20.50 -25.86 10.92
C SER A 126 -19.14 -25.62 11.55
N ALA A 127 -18.46 -24.57 11.08
CA ALA A 127 -17.12 -24.22 11.56
C ALA A 127 -17.20 -23.44 12.88
N LYS A 128 -16.36 -23.80 13.85
CA LYS A 128 -16.28 -23.17 15.16
C LYS A 128 -14.84 -22.86 15.50
N VAL A 129 -14.56 -21.60 15.83
CA VAL A 129 -13.24 -21.17 16.30
C VAL A 129 -12.96 -21.81 17.67
N ALA A 130 -11.82 -22.49 17.78
CA ALA A 130 -11.38 -23.22 18.96
C ALA A 130 -10.03 -22.71 19.46
N ASP A 131 -9.60 -23.24 20.60
CA ASP A 131 -8.35 -22.92 21.30
C ASP A 131 -8.16 -21.44 21.66
N PHE A 132 -8.99 -20.98 22.61
CA PHE A 132 -8.87 -19.66 23.25
C PHE A 132 -7.73 -19.59 24.29
N GLY A 133 -6.84 -20.59 24.35
CA GLY A 133 -5.79 -20.70 25.38
C GLY A 133 -4.77 -19.55 25.39
N LYS A 134 -4.78 -18.72 24.34
CA LYS A 134 -3.94 -17.52 24.18
C LYS A 134 -4.73 -16.21 24.01
N ALA A 135 -6.06 -16.25 24.09
CA ALA A 135 -6.90 -15.06 23.96
C ALA A 135 -6.77 -14.21 25.23
N TYR A 136 -6.25 -12.98 25.10
CA TYR A 136 -6.04 -12.06 26.21
C TYR A 136 -6.75 -10.72 25.97
N PRO A 137 -7.35 -10.12 27.00
CA PRO A 137 -7.84 -8.74 26.95
C PRO A 137 -6.66 -7.74 27.10
N MET A 138 -5.82 -7.61 26.05
CA MET A 138 -4.74 -6.61 25.83
C MET A 138 -3.68 -6.39 26.95
N PRO A 139 -2.53 -5.72 26.70
CA PRO A 139 -1.67 -5.72 25.52
C PRO A 139 -0.26 -6.27 25.84
N HIS A 140 -0.04 -7.04 26.91
CA HIS A 140 1.31 -7.48 27.29
C HIS A 140 1.40 -9.01 27.45
N ALA A 141 1.60 -9.70 26.32
CA ALA A 141 2.18 -11.05 26.36
C ALA A 141 2.79 -11.42 24.99
N PRO A 142 4.04 -11.89 24.94
CA PRO A 142 4.66 -12.34 23.70
C PRO A 142 4.09 -13.71 23.32
N ALA A 143 3.62 -13.86 22.08
CA ALA A 143 3.14 -15.14 21.58
C ALA A 143 4.14 -15.72 20.57
N CYS A 144 5.11 -16.47 21.08
CA CYS A 144 5.94 -17.38 20.29
C CYS A 144 5.08 -18.58 19.82
N GLY A 145 4.95 -18.75 18.50
CA GLY A 145 4.31 -19.91 17.88
C GLY A 145 4.81 -20.09 16.44
N LYS A 146 5.12 -21.33 16.06
CA LYS A 146 5.61 -21.70 14.71
C LYS A 146 4.48 -21.64 13.67
N GLY A 147 3.99 -20.45 13.36
CA GLY A 147 2.94 -20.19 12.37
C GLY A 147 3.11 -18.82 11.74
N TYR A 148 2.36 -18.56 10.66
CA TYR A 148 2.37 -17.28 9.96
C TYR A 148 1.93 -16.14 10.88
N VAL A 149 2.77 -15.10 10.95
CA VAL A 149 2.58 -13.94 11.82
C VAL A 149 2.23 -12.75 10.94
N ASP A 150 1.23 -11.96 11.37
CA ASP A 150 0.92 -10.66 10.79
C ASP A 150 2.20 -9.82 10.68
N PRO A 151 2.62 -9.40 9.47
CA PRO A 151 3.86 -8.67 9.26
C PRO A 151 3.95 -7.38 10.07
N GLU A 152 2.86 -6.63 10.18
CA GLU A 152 2.86 -5.38 10.95
C GLU A 152 2.91 -5.64 12.44
N TYR A 153 2.22 -6.68 12.94
CA TYR A 153 2.39 -7.10 14.34
C TYR A 153 3.83 -7.55 14.61
N TYR A 154 4.44 -8.29 13.69
CA TYR A 154 5.84 -8.72 13.82
C TYR A 154 6.79 -7.52 13.91
N MET A 155 6.60 -6.50 13.07
CA MET A 155 7.44 -5.30 13.03
C MET A 155 7.19 -4.35 14.21
N THR A 156 5.93 -4.05 14.50
CA THR A 156 5.54 -3.01 15.47
C THR A 156 5.40 -3.55 16.89
N GLN A 157 5.31 -4.88 17.05
CA GLN A 157 4.92 -5.56 18.29
C GLN A 157 3.53 -5.13 18.83
N GLN A 158 2.73 -4.45 18.01
CA GLN A 158 1.38 -4.00 18.36
C GLN A 158 0.35 -5.00 17.86
N LEU A 159 -0.16 -5.80 18.79
CA LEU A 159 -1.21 -6.76 18.48
C LEU A 159 -2.58 -6.06 18.47
N THR A 160 -3.29 -6.15 17.35
CA THR A 160 -4.63 -5.58 17.20
C THR A 160 -5.62 -6.62 16.68
N GLN A 161 -6.90 -6.25 16.62
CA GLN A 161 -7.93 -7.05 15.96
C GLN A 161 -7.59 -7.33 14.48
N LYS A 162 -6.81 -6.44 13.84
CA LYS A 162 -6.37 -6.58 12.45
C LYS A 162 -5.33 -7.70 12.26
N SER A 163 -4.69 -8.14 13.34
CA SER A 163 -3.82 -9.32 13.31
C SER A 163 -4.61 -10.61 13.16
N ASP A 164 -5.78 -10.71 13.81
CA ASP A 164 -6.70 -11.82 13.59
C ASP A 164 -7.33 -11.78 12.18
N VAL A 165 -7.59 -10.58 11.62
CA VAL A 165 -8.07 -10.40 10.23
C VAL A 165 -7.05 -10.94 9.24
N TYR A 166 -5.76 -10.63 9.42
CA TYR A 166 -4.69 -11.19 8.59
C TYR A 166 -4.67 -12.71 8.64
N SER A 167 -4.69 -13.27 9.85
CA SER A 167 -4.70 -14.72 10.04
C SER A 167 -5.95 -15.39 9.46
N PHE A 168 -7.10 -14.71 9.47
CA PHE A 168 -8.31 -15.18 8.77
C PHE A 168 -8.13 -15.19 7.25
N GLY A 169 -7.50 -14.16 6.67
CA GLY A 169 -7.18 -14.14 5.24
C GLY A 169 -6.33 -15.33 4.79
N ILE A 170 -5.36 -15.75 5.61
CA ILE A 170 -4.56 -16.96 5.36
C ILE A 170 -5.44 -18.24 5.35
N VAL A 171 -6.42 -18.34 6.26
CA VAL A 171 -7.38 -19.46 6.26
C VAL A 171 -8.19 -19.50 4.97
N VAL A 172 -8.61 -18.33 4.47
CA VAL A 172 -9.36 -18.24 3.21
C VAL A 172 -8.50 -18.66 2.01
N LEU A 173 -7.24 -18.24 1.95
CA LEU A 173 -6.31 -18.67 0.88
C LEU A 173 -6.05 -20.19 0.92
N GLU A 174 -5.92 -20.78 2.10
CA GLU A 174 -5.80 -22.23 2.25
C GLU A 174 -7.09 -22.96 1.81
N LEU A 175 -8.27 -22.39 2.08
CA LEU A 175 -9.54 -22.92 1.58
C LEU A 175 -9.64 -22.84 0.05
N ILE A 176 -9.08 -21.81 -0.58
CA ILE A 176 -9.16 -21.63 -2.04
C ILE A 176 -8.17 -22.53 -2.79
N THR A 177 -6.94 -22.62 -2.29
CA THR A 177 -5.86 -23.34 -2.98
C THR A 177 -5.72 -24.80 -2.55
N GLY A 178 -6.23 -25.16 -1.37
CA GLY A 178 -5.99 -26.46 -0.77
C GLY A 178 -4.53 -26.69 -0.36
N ARG A 179 -3.68 -25.65 -0.37
CA ARG A 179 -2.25 -25.71 -0.06
C ARG A 179 -1.97 -25.19 1.34
N LYS A 180 -0.91 -25.70 1.97
CA LYS A 180 -0.43 -25.14 3.24
C LYS A 180 0.14 -23.75 3.00
N PRO A 181 0.01 -22.82 3.97
CA PRO A 181 0.43 -21.45 3.72
C PRO A 181 1.92 -21.33 3.35
N ILE A 182 2.84 -22.07 3.99
CA ILE A 182 4.26 -22.24 3.57
C ILE A 182 4.29 -23.67 3.03
N GLU A 183 4.74 -23.87 1.80
CA GLU A 183 5.11 -25.20 1.29
C GLU A 183 6.40 -25.07 0.46
N ARG A 184 7.42 -25.87 0.78
CA ARG A 184 8.74 -25.86 0.10
C ARG A 184 9.41 -24.48 -0.01
N GLY A 185 9.24 -23.63 1.01
CA GLY A 185 9.85 -22.29 1.06
C GLY A 185 9.10 -21.22 0.27
N LYS A 186 7.98 -21.55 -0.37
CA LYS A 186 7.11 -20.60 -1.06
C LYS A 186 5.92 -20.23 -0.17
N ASN A 187 5.55 -18.95 -0.22
CA ASN A 187 4.45 -18.38 0.56
C ASN A 187 3.21 -18.27 -0.34
N ILE A 188 2.11 -18.88 0.07
CA ILE A 188 0.83 -18.85 -0.65
C ILE A 188 0.35 -17.42 -0.94
N VAL A 189 0.58 -16.47 -0.04
CA VAL A 189 0.19 -15.07 -0.23
C VAL A 189 0.93 -14.49 -1.41
N TRP A 190 2.22 -14.78 -1.54
CA TRP A 190 3.04 -14.31 -2.65
C TRP A 190 2.70 -15.04 -3.95
N GLU A 191 2.47 -16.35 -3.92
CA GLU A 191 2.06 -17.11 -5.12
C GLU A 191 0.68 -16.66 -5.65
N VAL A 192 -0.29 -16.44 -4.75
CA VAL A 192 -1.62 -15.97 -5.15
C VAL A 192 -1.55 -14.51 -5.61
N LYS A 193 -0.79 -13.66 -4.92
CA LYS A 193 -0.55 -12.27 -5.33
C LYS A 193 0.12 -12.21 -6.71
N GLU A 194 1.19 -12.95 -6.93
CA GLU A 194 1.89 -13.07 -8.22
C GLU A 194 0.96 -13.61 -9.31
N ALA A 195 0.10 -14.58 -9.01
CA ALA A 195 -0.86 -15.12 -9.97
C ALA A 195 -2.01 -14.15 -10.29
N MET A 196 -2.45 -13.36 -9.31
CA MET A 196 -3.43 -12.29 -9.51
C MET A 196 -2.83 -11.08 -10.25
N GLU A 197 -1.56 -10.75 -10.00
CA GLU A 197 -0.83 -9.66 -10.66
C GLU A 197 -0.43 -10.01 -12.11
N ASN A 198 -0.20 -11.29 -12.41
CA ASN A 198 0.10 -11.81 -13.75
C ASN A 198 -1.14 -12.31 -14.52
N ALA A 199 -2.36 -11.97 -14.08
CA ALA A 199 -3.63 -12.54 -14.53
C ALA A 199 -4.11 -12.10 -15.94
N SER A 200 -3.22 -12.01 -16.94
CA SER A 200 -3.61 -12.14 -18.35
C SER A 200 -3.78 -13.60 -18.78
N ASP A 201 -3.49 -14.56 -17.87
CA ASP A 201 -3.58 -16.00 -18.10
C ASP A 201 -4.38 -16.68 -16.99
N LEU A 202 -5.70 -16.81 -17.18
CA LEU A 202 -6.62 -17.55 -16.29
C LEU A 202 -6.07 -18.95 -15.95
N SER A 203 -5.21 -19.49 -16.81
CA SER A 203 -4.47 -20.74 -16.67
C SER A 203 -3.62 -20.81 -15.39
N LYS A 204 -2.90 -19.74 -15.01
CA LYS A 204 -2.02 -19.76 -13.82
C LYS A 204 -2.80 -19.73 -12.51
N LEU A 205 -3.89 -18.97 -12.46
CA LEU A 205 -4.78 -18.98 -11.29
C LEU A 205 -5.44 -20.37 -11.16
N LEU A 206 -5.91 -20.96 -12.27
CA LEU A 206 -6.45 -22.32 -12.30
C LEU A 206 -5.47 -23.41 -11.84
N GLU A 207 -4.15 -23.22 -12.02
CA GLU A 207 -3.12 -24.13 -11.50
C GLU A 207 -2.95 -24.08 -9.97
N ILE A 208 -3.27 -22.93 -9.36
CA ILE A 208 -3.13 -22.70 -7.91
C ILE A 208 -4.40 -23.09 -7.14
N LEU A 209 -5.56 -23.00 -7.80
CA LEU A 209 -6.85 -23.37 -7.23
C LEU A 209 -6.96 -24.87 -6.96
N ASP A 210 -7.62 -25.24 -5.86
CA ASP A 210 -7.89 -26.64 -5.53
C ASP A 210 -8.88 -27.27 -6.55
N PRO A 211 -8.45 -28.27 -7.34
CA PRO A 211 -9.31 -28.91 -8.34
C PRO A 211 -10.52 -29.64 -7.73
N ALA A 212 -10.49 -29.92 -6.42
CA ALA A 212 -11.58 -30.56 -5.72
C ALA A 212 -12.79 -29.63 -5.48
N MET A 213 -12.66 -28.30 -5.71
CA MET A 213 -13.75 -27.31 -5.55
C MET A 213 -14.92 -27.51 -6.52
N GLY A 214 -14.67 -28.15 -7.68
CA GLY A 214 -15.65 -28.43 -8.73
C GLY A 214 -15.89 -27.23 -9.67
N TRP A 215 -15.85 -27.45 -10.98
CA TRP A 215 -15.86 -26.39 -12.01
C TRP A 215 -17.24 -25.76 -12.30
N ALA A 216 -18.22 -25.95 -11.42
CA ALA A 216 -19.57 -25.37 -11.56
C ALA A 216 -19.70 -23.98 -10.89
N THR A 217 -18.59 -23.37 -10.50
CA THR A 217 -18.55 -22.09 -9.78
C THR A 217 -18.70 -20.90 -10.72
N SER A 218 -19.49 -19.90 -10.32
CA SER A 218 -19.41 -18.56 -10.91
C SER A 218 -18.00 -18.01 -10.70
N LEU A 219 -17.21 -17.88 -11.77
CA LEU A 219 -15.85 -17.30 -11.75
C LEU A 219 -15.82 -15.95 -11.01
N VAL A 220 -16.89 -15.17 -11.18
CA VAL A 220 -17.11 -13.88 -10.49
C VAL A 220 -17.17 -14.04 -8.97
N CYS A 221 -17.81 -15.09 -8.46
CA CYS A 221 -17.87 -15.33 -7.01
C CYS A 221 -16.53 -15.78 -6.43
N LEU A 222 -15.73 -16.50 -7.22
CA LEU A 222 -14.39 -16.93 -6.82
C LEU A 222 -13.41 -15.77 -6.79
N GLU A 223 -13.47 -14.88 -7.79
CA GLU A 223 -12.68 -13.65 -7.86
C GLU A 223 -12.95 -12.75 -6.66
N LYS A 224 -14.22 -12.46 -6.36
CA LYS A 224 -14.61 -11.68 -5.15
C LYS A 224 -14.10 -12.31 -3.84
N PHE A 225 -14.10 -13.65 -3.76
CA PHE A 225 -13.62 -14.34 -2.56
C PHE A 225 -12.09 -14.30 -2.43
N LEU A 226 -11.37 -14.33 -3.55
CA LEU A 226 -9.92 -14.10 -3.60
C LEU A 226 -9.57 -12.65 -3.23
N ASP A 227 -10.26 -11.67 -3.79
CA ASP A 227 -10.06 -10.25 -3.47
C ASP A 227 -10.27 -9.97 -1.98
N LEU A 228 -11.34 -10.54 -1.41
CA LEU A 228 -11.60 -10.46 0.02
C LEU A 228 -10.43 -11.05 0.83
N ALA A 229 -9.91 -12.21 0.44
CA ALA A 229 -8.77 -12.85 1.09
C ALA A 229 -7.52 -11.95 1.03
N MET A 230 -7.25 -11.36 -0.14
CA MET A 230 -6.10 -10.46 -0.37
C MET A 230 -6.21 -9.15 0.42
N SER A 231 -7.42 -8.59 0.55
CA SER A 231 -7.66 -7.43 1.41
C SER A 231 -7.39 -7.72 2.88
N CYS A 232 -7.65 -8.95 3.34
CA CYS A 232 -7.38 -9.37 4.71
C CYS A 232 -5.88 -9.55 4.99
N VAL A 233 -5.10 -10.05 4.02
CA VAL A 233 -3.65 -10.30 4.17
C VAL A 233 -2.77 -9.12 3.76
N GLY A 234 -3.33 -7.92 3.55
CA GLY A 234 -2.58 -6.73 3.20
C GLY A 234 -1.50 -6.36 4.22
N GLU A 235 -0.40 -5.79 3.76
CA GLU A 235 0.77 -5.45 4.62
C GLU A 235 0.42 -4.40 5.67
N ILE A 236 -0.46 -3.45 5.34
CA ILE A 236 -0.89 -2.36 6.20
C ILE A 236 -2.20 -2.72 6.92
N SER A 237 -2.16 -2.88 8.23
CA SER A 237 -3.28 -3.29 9.10
C SER A 237 -4.46 -2.32 9.08
N ARG A 238 -4.22 -1.01 8.99
CA ARG A 238 -5.28 0.01 8.88
C ARG A 238 -6.10 -0.12 7.58
N SER A 239 -5.52 -0.70 6.53
CA SER A 239 -6.18 -0.91 5.24
C SER A 239 -6.99 -2.22 5.18
N ARG A 240 -6.76 -3.14 6.12
CA ARG A 240 -7.52 -4.41 6.20
C ARG A 240 -8.96 -4.11 6.62
N PRO A 241 -9.96 -4.87 6.16
CA PRO A 241 -11.36 -4.69 6.58
C PRO A 241 -11.58 -5.04 8.06
N LYS A 242 -12.72 -4.66 8.63
CA LYS A 242 -13.20 -5.20 9.91
C LYS A 242 -13.85 -6.57 9.69
N MET A 243 -13.87 -7.44 10.70
CA MET A 243 -14.48 -8.76 10.55
C MET A 243 -15.99 -8.68 10.20
N GLY A 244 -16.71 -7.65 10.66
CA GLY A 244 -18.10 -7.43 10.26
C GLY A 244 -18.27 -7.14 8.77
N GLU A 245 -17.32 -6.40 8.16
CA GLU A 245 -17.28 -6.15 6.72
C GLU A 245 -16.95 -7.43 5.95
N VAL A 246 -16.03 -8.24 6.47
CA VAL A 246 -15.68 -9.56 5.91
C VAL A 246 -16.89 -10.50 5.91
N VAL A 247 -17.65 -10.58 7.01
CA VAL A 247 -18.88 -11.40 7.07
C VAL A 247 -19.88 -10.96 6.01
N ARG A 248 -20.13 -9.65 5.90
CA ARG A 248 -21.08 -9.10 4.92
C ARG A 248 -20.69 -9.47 3.49
N GLU A 249 -19.40 -9.39 3.16
CA GLU A 249 -18.93 -9.72 1.82
C GLU A 249 -19.06 -11.22 1.51
N ILE A 250 -18.74 -12.11 2.47
CA ILE A 250 -18.95 -13.56 2.29
C ILE A 250 -20.44 -13.89 2.13
N GLU A 251 -21.33 -13.22 2.86
CA GLU A 251 -22.78 -13.38 2.71
C GLU A 251 -23.26 -12.97 1.31
N ASN A 252 -22.77 -11.84 0.79
CA ASN A 252 -23.06 -11.39 -0.58
C ASN A 252 -22.61 -12.43 -1.62
N ILE A 253 -21.38 -12.94 -1.50
CA ILE A 253 -20.82 -13.96 -2.39
C ILE A 253 -21.67 -15.25 -2.36
N ILE A 254 -22.13 -15.67 -1.18
CA ILE A 254 -23.01 -16.85 -1.03
C ILE A 254 -24.38 -16.62 -1.67
N GLN A 255 -24.96 -15.44 -1.53
CA GLN A 255 -26.25 -15.09 -2.14
C GLN A 255 -26.16 -15.11 -3.67
N GLU A 256 -25.11 -14.52 -4.23
CA GLU A 256 -24.87 -14.53 -5.67
C GLU A 256 -24.65 -15.95 -6.21
N ALA A 257 -23.87 -16.77 -5.50
CA ALA A 257 -23.62 -18.17 -5.86
C ALA A 257 -24.88 -19.06 -5.75
N GLY A 258 -25.89 -18.66 -4.97
CA GLY A 258 -27.16 -19.39 -4.79
C GLY A 258 -28.27 -19.01 -5.78
N SER A 259 -28.09 -17.98 -6.61
CA SER A 259 -29.08 -17.55 -7.60
C SER A 259 -29.07 -18.47 -8.84
N ASN A 260 -30.17 -19.19 -9.06
CA ASN A 260 -30.23 -20.37 -9.93
C ASN A 260 -30.29 -20.06 -11.46
N LEU A 261 -29.73 -20.98 -12.24
CA LEU A 261 -29.35 -20.92 -13.68
C LEU A 261 -30.45 -20.77 -14.77
N ASN A 262 -31.69 -20.42 -14.45
CA ASN A 262 -32.80 -20.57 -15.42
C ASN A 262 -33.12 -19.35 -16.31
N SER A 263 -32.31 -18.29 -16.33
CA SER A 263 -32.61 -17.11 -17.17
C SER A 263 -31.57 -16.80 -18.27
N LYS A 264 -30.57 -17.67 -18.49
CA LYS A 264 -29.44 -17.34 -19.39
C LYS A 264 -29.45 -18.02 -20.76
N PHE A 265 -30.42 -18.89 -21.06
CA PHE A 265 -30.42 -19.63 -22.34
C PHE A 265 -31.08 -18.90 -23.52
N VAL A 266 -31.93 -17.90 -23.27
CA VAL A 266 -32.64 -17.16 -24.35
C VAL A 266 -31.93 -15.85 -24.73
N ILE A 267 -31.07 -15.34 -23.85
CA ILE A 267 -30.40 -14.04 -24.03
C ILE A 267 -29.15 -14.18 -24.91
N CYS A 268 -28.45 -15.32 -24.88
CA CYS A 268 -27.23 -15.53 -25.68
C CYS A 268 -27.44 -15.52 -27.21
N LEU A 269 -28.67 -15.73 -27.70
CA LEU A 269 -28.96 -15.72 -29.15
C LEU A 269 -29.31 -14.32 -29.69
N LEU A 270 -29.60 -13.34 -28.83
CA LEU A 270 -29.91 -11.96 -29.25
C LEU A 270 -28.72 -11.00 -29.14
N PHE A 271 -27.66 -11.39 -28.42
CA PHE A 271 -26.46 -10.56 -28.22
C PHE A 271 -25.44 -10.61 -29.37
N ILE A 272 -25.57 -11.56 -30.31
CA ILE A 272 -24.62 -11.71 -31.43
C ILE A 272 -24.95 -10.78 -32.61
N SER A 273 -26.14 -10.15 -32.66
CA SER A 273 -26.54 -9.26 -33.77
C SER A 273 -26.52 -7.77 -33.44
N THR A 274 -25.95 -7.35 -32.31
CA THR A 274 -25.82 -5.93 -31.92
C THR A 274 -24.39 -5.56 -31.54
N LEU A 275 -23.42 -5.96 -32.37
CA LEU A 275 -22.16 -5.22 -32.42
C LEU A 275 -22.46 -3.81 -32.96
N PHE A 276 -21.90 -2.79 -32.32
CA PHE A 276 -22.05 -1.34 -32.53
C PHE A 276 -23.23 -0.65 -31.84
N LEU A 277 -23.05 -0.38 -30.54
CA LEU A 277 -23.22 0.95 -29.94
C LEU A 277 -22.51 0.97 -28.56
N VAL A 278 -21.24 1.39 -28.61
CA VAL A 278 -20.50 2.08 -27.54
C VAL A 278 -20.45 1.35 -26.18
N ALA A 279 -19.41 0.53 -25.96
CA ALA A 279 -18.76 0.59 -24.65
C ALA A 279 -18.32 2.05 -24.51
N THR A 280 -18.98 2.82 -23.66
CA THR A 280 -18.56 4.20 -23.41
C THR A 280 -17.14 4.09 -22.87
N ALA A 281 -16.14 4.48 -23.66
CA ALA A 281 -14.78 4.60 -23.18
C ALA A 281 -14.86 5.39 -21.87
N GLN A 282 -14.50 4.74 -20.76
CA GLN A 282 -14.50 5.41 -19.49
C GLN A 282 -13.39 6.45 -19.51
N THR A 283 -12.31 6.27 -20.24
CA THR A 283 -11.28 7.32 -20.44
C THR A 283 -11.70 8.35 -21.48
N ASN A 284 -11.43 9.62 -21.20
CA ASN A 284 -11.53 10.71 -22.15
C ASN A 284 -10.65 10.43 -23.39
N THR A 285 -11.17 10.74 -24.57
CA THR A 285 -10.53 10.39 -25.85
C THR A 285 -9.16 11.04 -26.05
N GLN A 286 -8.95 12.26 -25.54
CA GLN A 286 -7.66 12.94 -25.61
C GLN A 286 -6.65 12.31 -24.64
N ASP A 287 -7.10 12.03 -23.42
CA ASP A 287 -6.26 11.37 -22.41
C ASP A 287 -5.84 9.95 -22.88
N PHE A 288 -6.76 9.22 -23.55
CA PHE A 288 -6.48 7.94 -24.18
C PHE A 288 -5.41 8.04 -25.28
N ALA A 289 -5.57 8.99 -26.21
CA ALA A 289 -4.61 9.18 -27.30
C ALA A 289 -3.21 9.53 -26.79
N ALA A 290 -3.13 10.37 -25.74
CA ALA A 290 -1.86 10.73 -25.11
C ALA A 290 -1.19 9.51 -24.44
N LEU A 291 -1.95 8.66 -23.76
CA LEU A 291 -1.40 7.43 -23.18
C LEU A 291 -0.97 6.42 -24.24
N GLU A 292 -1.71 6.24 -25.33
CA GLU A 292 -1.28 5.36 -26.43
C GLU A 292 0.03 5.88 -27.07
N ALA A 293 0.19 7.19 -27.25
CA ALA A 293 1.45 7.76 -27.75
C ALA A 293 2.63 7.49 -26.78
N LEU A 294 2.41 7.59 -25.47
CA LEU A 294 3.43 7.27 -24.47
C LEU A 294 3.75 5.77 -24.45
N LYS A 295 2.72 4.93 -24.57
CA LYS A 295 2.84 3.48 -24.66
C LYS A 295 3.64 3.05 -25.89
N ASP A 296 3.42 3.68 -27.04
CA ASP A 296 4.18 3.44 -28.27
C ASP A 296 5.64 3.90 -28.15
N ALA A 297 5.90 4.94 -27.36
CA ALA A 297 7.24 5.47 -27.12
C ALA A 297 8.05 4.69 -26.08
N TRP A 298 7.39 3.83 -25.28
CA TRP A 298 8.01 3.11 -24.17
C TRP A 298 8.06 1.61 -24.40
N THR A 299 9.05 0.98 -23.80
CA THR A 299 9.17 -0.48 -23.68
C THR A 299 9.25 -0.86 -22.21
N ASN A 300 9.02 -2.14 -21.90
CA ASN A 300 8.79 -2.65 -20.53
C ASN A 300 7.60 -1.97 -19.83
N ILE A 301 6.59 -1.56 -20.61
CA ILE A 301 5.33 -1.05 -20.08
C ILE A 301 4.62 -2.12 -19.24
N PRO A 302 3.76 -1.72 -18.28
CA PRO A 302 3.00 -2.69 -17.50
C PRO A 302 2.16 -3.61 -18.39
N PRO A 303 2.09 -4.93 -18.12
CA PRO A 303 1.42 -5.89 -19.00
C PRO A 303 -0.06 -5.59 -19.27
N ASN A 304 -0.75 -4.90 -18.37
CA ASN A 304 -2.17 -4.55 -18.53
C ASN A 304 -2.42 -3.30 -19.38
N TRP A 305 -1.37 -2.62 -19.89
CA TRP A 305 -1.48 -1.52 -20.86
C TRP A 305 -1.92 -1.97 -22.27
N GLY A 306 -2.20 -3.28 -22.44
CA GLY A 306 -2.87 -3.83 -23.62
C GLY A 306 -4.40 -3.82 -23.56
N GLY A 307 -5.01 -3.40 -22.44
CA GLY A 307 -6.46 -3.31 -22.29
C GLY A 307 -7.10 -2.21 -23.14
N LEU A 308 -8.41 -2.33 -23.45
CA LEU A 308 -9.12 -1.41 -24.35
C LEU A 308 -9.28 0.02 -23.79
N ASP A 309 -9.18 0.19 -22.47
CA ASP A 309 -9.54 1.46 -21.80
C ASP A 309 -8.68 1.67 -20.53
N PRO A 310 -7.78 2.67 -20.48
CA PRO A 310 -6.89 2.92 -19.35
C PRO A 310 -7.60 3.10 -18.00
N CYS A 311 -8.66 3.91 -17.95
CA CYS A 311 -9.45 4.13 -16.75
C CYS A 311 -10.40 2.96 -16.47
N GLY A 312 -11.05 2.41 -17.49
CA GLY A 312 -12.03 1.33 -17.32
C GLY A 312 -11.40 -0.03 -16.99
N SER A 313 -10.22 -0.29 -17.53
CA SER A 313 -9.44 -1.53 -17.30
C SER A 313 -8.38 -1.37 -16.21
N SER A 314 -8.36 -0.22 -15.51
CA SER A 314 -7.44 0.10 -14.41
C SER A 314 -5.98 -0.21 -14.75
N TRP A 315 -5.45 0.43 -15.80
CA TRP A 315 -4.05 0.30 -16.18
C TRP A 315 -3.14 0.55 -14.98
N VAL A 316 -2.14 -0.30 -14.78
CA VAL A 316 -1.20 -0.17 -13.65
C VAL A 316 -0.57 1.22 -13.71
N GLY A 317 -0.54 1.88 -12.55
CA GLY A 317 -0.02 3.23 -12.39
C GLY A 317 -0.95 4.34 -12.91
N ILE A 318 -2.05 4.03 -13.59
CA ILE A 318 -2.99 5.03 -14.09
C ILE A 318 -4.14 5.20 -13.11
N HIS A 319 -4.33 6.42 -12.61
CA HIS A 319 -5.47 6.80 -11.80
C HIS A 319 -6.32 7.83 -12.52
N CYS A 320 -7.64 7.63 -12.46
CA CYS A 320 -8.60 8.49 -13.12
C CYS A 320 -9.66 9.03 -12.16
N ASN A 321 -10.16 10.21 -12.47
CA ASN A 321 -11.33 10.81 -11.84
C ASN A 321 -12.28 11.30 -12.93
N ASN A 322 -13.55 10.88 -12.90
CA ASN A 322 -14.58 11.28 -13.88
C ASN A 322 -14.06 11.20 -15.32
N SER A 323 -13.52 10.05 -15.71
CA SER A 323 -12.99 9.79 -17.06
C SER A 323 -11.69 10.51 -17.43
N ARG A 324 -11.11 11.32 -16.55
CA ARG A 324 -9.87 12.05 -16.81
C ARG A 324 -8.71 11.44 -16.04
N ILE A 325 -7.54 11.35 -16.66
CA ILE A 325 -6.33 10.83 -15.99
C ILE A 325 -5.81 11.91 -15.04
N THR A 326 -5.72 11.56 -13.77
CA THR A 326 -5.25 12.45 -12.71
C THR A 326 -3.90 12.03 -12.16
N SER A 327 -3.48 10.79 -12.34
CA SER A 327 -2.15 10.35 -11.92
C SER A 327 -1.56 9.26 -12.81
N ILE A 328 -0.26 9.36 -13.05
CA ILE A 328 0.58 8.32 -13.64
C ILE A 328 1.70 8.05 -12.63
N ILE A 329 1.74 6.85 -12.06
CA ILE A 329 2.66 6.43 -11.01
C ILE A 329 3.30 5.10 -11.41
N LEU A 330 4.50 5.16 -11.99
CA LEU A 330 5.25 4.02 -12.52
C LEU A 330 6.71 4.02 -12.04
N PRO A 331 7.00 4.23 -10.74
CA PRO A 331 8.38 4.23 -10.27
C PRO A 331 9.01 2.84 -10.38
N SER A 332 10.31 2.79 -10.70
CA SER A 332 11.12 1.55 -10.71
C SER A 332 10.58 0.41 -11.57
N MET A 333 9.86 0.72 -12.65
CA MET A 333 9.27 -0.26 -13.56
C MET A 333 10.24 -0.78 -14.63
N GLY A 334 11.43 -0.19 -14.74
CA GLY A 334 12.40 -0.51 -15.78
C GLY A 334 11.97 -0.01 -17.17
N LEU A 335 11.16 1.06 -17.22
CA LEU A 335 10.72 1.68 -18.47
C LEU A 335 11.93 2.18 -19.28
N ILE A 336 11.88 1.93 -20.59
CA ILE A 336 12.91 2.39 -21.53
C ILE A 336 12.22 3.15 -22.67
N GLY A 337 12.73 4.32 -23.01
CA GLY A 337 12.15 5.16 -24.07
C GLY A 337 12.38 6.64 -23.80
N GLN A 338 11.49 7.48 -24.33
CA GLN A 338 11.51 8.93 -24.13
C GLN A 338 10.14 9.44 -23.69
N LEU A 339 10.10 10.50 -22.89
CA LEU A 339 8.85 11.20 -22.59
C LEU A 339 8.48 12.12 -23.76
N THR A 340 7.46 11.76 -24.53
CA THR A 340 7.06 12.52 -25.73
C THR A 340 6.26 13.77 -25.37
N GLY A 341 6.09 14.65 -26.36
CA GLY A 341 5.33 15.89 -26.19
C GLY A 341 3.83 15.67 -25.88
N ASP A 342 3.30 14.48 -26.19
CA ASP A 342 1.90 14.12 -25.99
C ASP A 342 1.48 14.11 -24.51
N ILE A 343 2.44 13.96 -23.59
CA ILE A 343 2.17 14.09 -22.15
C ILE A 343 1.43 15.39 -21.81
N GLY A 344 1.73 16.48 -22.52
CA GLY A 344 1.11 17.79 -22.30
C GLY A 344 -0.38 17.86 -22.62
N GLN A 345 -0.96 16.81 -23.21
CA GLN A 345 -2.39 16.72 -23.48
C GLN A 345 -3.21 16.26 -22.26
N LEU A 346 -2.57 15.66 -21.25
CA LEU A 346 -3.20 15.18 -20.02
C LEU A 346 -3.56 16.33 -19.07
N SER A 347 -4.50 17.18 -19.49
CA SER A 347 -4.79 18.47 -18.84
C SER A 347 -5.32 18.38 -17.40
N GLU A 348 -5.75 17.21 -16.93
CA GLU A 348 -6.20 16.96 -15.55
C GLU A 348 -5.14 16.26 -14.67
N LEU A 349 -3.95 16.01 -15.20
CA LEU A 349 -2.89 15.31 -14.49
C LEU A 349 -2.42 16.14 -13.30
N GLN A 350 -2.44 15.51 -12.12
CA GLN A 350 -2.04 16.09 -10.83
C GLN A 350 -0.74 15.48 -10.31
N MET A 351 -0.44 14.23 -10.68
CA MET A 351 0.76 13.54 -10.26
C MET A 351 1.37 12.75 -11.43
N LEU A 352 2.62 13.03 -11.73
CA LEU A 352 3.45 12.25 -12.64
C LEU A 352 4.67 11.76 -11.87
N ASP A 353 4.74 10.47 -11.63
CA ASP A 353 5.88 9.81 -11.01
C ASP A 353 6.39 8.69 -11.91
N LEU A 354 7.57 8.93 -12.50
CA LEU A 354 8.30 7.99 -13.34
C LEU A 354 9.67 7.69 -12.76
N SER A 355 9.88 7.95 -11.46
CA SER A 355 11.18 7.89 -10.82
C SER A 355 11.85 6.51 -10.93
N TYR A 356 13.18 6.49 -10.92
CA TYR A 356 14.02 5.29 -10.97
C TYR A 356 13.78 4.39 -12.19
N ASN A 357 13.40 4.99 -13.33
CA ASN A 357 13.40 4.35 -14.63
C ASN A 357 14.60 4.86 -15.44
N SER A 358 15.79 4.32 -15.17
CA SER A 358 17.05 4.78 -15.79
C SER A 358 17.08 4.67 -17.32
N GLY A 359 16.18 3.87 -17.91
CA GLY A 359 16.01 3.74 -19.36
C GLY A 359 15.15 4.83 -20.00
N LEU A 360 14.42 5.63 -19.21
CA LEU A 360 13.73 6.81 -19.70
C LEU A 360 14.75 7.94 -19.90
N THR A 361 15.04 8.22 -21.16
CA THR A 361 16.07 9.16 -21.59
C THR A 361 15.48 10.25 -22.48
N GLY A 362 16.33 11.12 -23.02
CA GLY A 362 15.91 12.23 -23.89
C GLY A 362 15.80 13.54 -23.12
N SER A 363 15.44 14.61 -23.85
CA SER A 363 15.14 15.91 -23.25
C SER A 363 13.72 15.96 -22.71
N LEU A 364 13.51 16.65 -21.58
CA LEU A 364 12.18 16.92 -21.06
C LEU A 364 11.41 17.83 -22.06
N PRO A 365 10.26 17.40 -22.61
CA PRO A 365 9.57 18.14 -23.65
C PRO A 365 9.00 19.46 -23.13
N GLN A 366 9.00 20.51 -23.96
CA GLN A 366 8.44 21.82 -23.59
C GLN A 366 6.95 21.76 -23.21
N SER A 367 6.20 20.83 -23.81
CA SER A 367 4.78 20.66 -23.52
C SER A 367 4.48 20.16 -22.11
N ILE A 368 5.49 19.74 -21.33
CA ILE A 368 5.30 19.42 -19.90
C ILE A 368 4.68 20.59 -19.14
N GLY A 369 4.99 21.83 -19.55
CA GLY A 369 4.42 23.04 -18.96
C GLY A 369 2.92 23.22 -19.17
N ASN A 370 2.30 22.45 -20.08
CA ASN A 370 0.85 22.48 -20.28
C ASN A 370 0.07 21.80 -19.14
N LEU A 371 0.75 21.02 -18.30
CA LEU A 371 0.17 20.30 -17.16
C LEU A 371 -0.09 21.25 -15.98
N THR A 372 -0.93 22.25 -16.19
CA THR A 372 -1.16 23.35 -15.23
C THR A 372 -1.79 22.93 -13.90
N LYS A 373 -2.38 21.72 -13.83
CA LYS A 373 -2.94 21.10 -12.60
C LYS A 373 -1.95 20.20 -11.86
N LEU A 374 -0.74 20.03 -12.39
CA LEU A 374 0.26 19.14 -11.81
C LEU A 374 0.72 19.67 -10.44
N THR A 375 0.67 18.80 -9.44
CA THR A 375 1.13 19.06 -8.07
C THR A 375 2.44 18.36 -7.76
N THR A 376 2.70 17.23 -8.40
CA THR A 376 3.93 16.43 -8.25
C THR A 376 4.47 16.04 -9.60
N LEU A 377 5.72 16.41 -9.87
CA LEU A 377 6.54 15.91 -10.98
C LEU A 377 7.77 15.21 -10.40
N ALA A 378 7.77 13.88 -10.44
CA ALA A 378 8.87 13.05 -9.96
C ALA A 378 9.51 12.28 -11.12
N LEU A 379 10.73 12.69 -11.47
CA LEU A 379 11.56 12.08 -12.53
C LEU A 379 12.95 11.73 -11.99
N GLU A 380 13.10 11.61 -10.67
CA GLU A 380 14.37 11.28 -10.01
C GLU A 380 14.95 9.96 -10.54
N GLY A 381 16.26 9.87 -10.72
CA GLY A 381 16.93 8.60 -11.04
C GLY A 381 16.60 8.04 -12.43
N CYS A 382 16.20 8.90 -13.35
CA CYS A 382 16.01 8.59 -14.77
C CYS A 382 17.27 8.95 -15.58
N GLY A 383 17.19 8.87 -16.91
CA GLY A 383 18.27 9.23 -17.83
C GLY A 383 18.00 10.51 -18.63
N PHE A 384 17.20 11.44 -18.11
CA PHE A 384 16.88 12.68 -18.82
C PHE A 384 18.11 13.58 -18.95
N TYR A 385 18.23 14.29 -20.07
CA TYR A 385 19.36 15.17 -20.35
C TYR A 385 18.96 16.46 -21.09
N GLY A 386 19.92 17.37 -21.25
CA GLY A 386 19.68 18.67 -21.88
C GLY A 386 19.05 19.67 -20.90
N PRO A 387 18.58 20.83 -21.40
CA PRO A 387 18.05 21.88 -20.53
C PRO A 387 16.71 21.51 -19.90
N ILE A 388 16.52 21.91 -18.66
CA ILE A 388 15.18 21.99 -18.07
C ILE A 388 14.40 23.06 -18.84
N PRO A 389 13.26 22.74 -19.47
CA PRO A 389 12.52 23.70 -20.27
C PRO A 389 11.92 24.79 -19.37
N GLY A 390 12.02 26.06 -19.78
CA GLY A 390 11.46 27.18 -19.04
C GLY A 390 9.93 27.11 -18.86
N THR A 391 9.25 26.31 -19.67
CA THR A 391 7.80 26.05 -19.55
C THR A 391 7.42 25.33 -18.24
N VAL A 392 8.38 24.73 -17.52
CA VAL A 392 8.15 24.22 -16.15
C VAL A 392 7.56 25.30 -15.24
N GLY A 393 7.96 26.56 -15.43
CA GLY A 393 7.42 27.71 -14.69
C GLY A 393 5.94 28.03 -14.93
N TYR A 394 5.26 27.32 -15.83
CA TYR A 394 3.83 27.51 -16.10
C TYR A 394 2.93 26.64 -15.20
N MET A 395 3.48 25.62 -14.53
CA MET A 395 2.73 24.70 -13.68
C MET A 395 2.50 25.27 -12.28
N GLN A 396 1.69 26.32 -12.16
CA GLN A 396 1.54 27.09 -10.91
C GLN A 396 0.98 26.30 -9.71
N GLN A 397 0.40 25.11 -9.92
CA GLN A 397 -0.06 24.21 -8.85
C GLN A 397 1.04 23.28 -8.33
N LEU A 398 2.24 23.31 -8.91
CA LEU A 398 3.32 22.39 -8.59
C LEU A 398 3.82 22.64 -7.17
N ARG A 399 3.88 21.56 -6.38
CA ARG A 399 4.35 21.53 -5.00
C ARG A 399 5.65 20.76 -4.88
N PHE A 400 5.82 19.69 -5.66
CA PHE A 400 6.98 18.83 -5.61
C PHE A 400 7.59 18.68 -6.99
N LEU A 401 8.83 19.15 -7.15
CA LEU A 401 9.62 18.99 -8.37
C LEU A 401 10.90 18.21 -8.04
N TYR A 402 10.89 16.91 -8.36
CA TYR A 402 12.03 16.02 -8.14
C TYR A 402 12.67 15.66 -9.48
N LEU A 403 13.79 16.29 -9.80
CA LEU A 403 14.57 16.06 -11.03
C LEU A 403 15.97 15.53 -10.74
N SER A 404 16.21 15.07 -9.51
CA SER A 404 17.54 14.65 -9.06
C SER A 404 18.05 13.40 -9.77
N SER A 405 19.36 13.17 -9.72
CA SER A 405 20.00 11.98 -10.30
C SER A 405 19.65 11.76 -11.78
N ASN A 406 19.82 12.80 -12.58
CA ASN A 406 19.66 12.79 -14.04
C ASN A 406 20.92 13.38 -14.71
N SER A 407 20.84 13.69 -16.00
CA SER A 407 21.89 14.35 -16.79
C SER A 407 21.44 15.71 -17.34
N PHE A 408 20.53 16.41 -16.65
CA PHE A 408 20.10 17.76 -17.05
C PHE A 408 21.29 18.72 -17.08
N SER A 409 21.34 19.62 -18.07
CA SER A 409 22.44 20.54 -18.32
C SER A 409 21.96 21.95 -18.64
N GLY A 410 22.89 22.91 -18.77
CA GLY A 410 22.54 24.32 -18.93
C GLY A 410 22.10 24.96 -17.61
N SER A 411 21.56 26.18 -17.68
CA SER A 411 21.19 26.93 -16.48
C SER A 411 19.86 26.52 -15.88
N ILE A 412 19.71 26.71 -14.57
CA ILE A 412 18.41 26.64 -13.90
C ILE A 412 17.49 27.69 -14.55
N PRO A 413 16.30 27.31 -15.06
CA PRO A 413 15.39 28.28 -15.66
C PRO A 413 14.85 29.26 -14.62
N SER A 414 15.00 30.56 -14.88
CA SER A 414 14.52 31.62 -13.99
C SER A 414 12.99 31.60 -13.80
N SER A 415 12.26 31.07 -14.79
CA SER A 415 10.81 30.87 -14.75
C SER A 415 10.33 29.93 -13.65
N ILE A 416 11.20 29.08 -13.06
CA ILE A 416 10.85 28.29 -11.87
C ILE A 416 10.41 29.21 -10.72
N GLY A 417 10.89 30.47 -10.68
CA GLY A 417 10.44 31.49 -9.73
C GLY A 417 8.93 31.78 -9.74
N ASN A 418 8.21 31.42 -10.81
CA ASN A 418 6.76 31.58 -10.88
C ASN A 418 5.96 30.51 -10.10
N LEU A 419 6.62 29.46 -9.60
CA LEU A 419 5.97 28.34 -8.92
C LEU A 419 5.68 28.67 -7.45
N SER A 420 4.73 29.58 -7.22
CA SER A 420 4.44 30.11 -5.87
C SER A 420 3.98 29.05 -4.84
N ASN A 421 3.47 27.90 -5.28
CA ASN A 421 3.05 26.79 -4.41
C ASN A 421 4.16 25.75 -4.16
N LEU A 422 5.35 25.95 -4.73
CA LEU A 422 6.42 24.97 -4.65
C LEU A 422 6.88 24.79 -3.21
N TYR A 423 6.94 23.54 -2.78
CA TYR A 423 7.34 23.11 -1.44
C TYR A 423 8.72 22.43 -1.47
N TRP A 424 8.99 21.62 -2.49
CA TRP A 424 10.25 20.91 -2.67
C TRP A 424 10.79 21.12 -4.09
N LEU A 425 12.03 21.61 -4.18
CA LEU A 425 12.77 21.74 -5.42
C LEU A 425 14.08 20.94 -5.32
N ASP A 426 14.09 19.79 -5.97
CA ASP A 426 15.26 18.92 -6.03
C ASP A 426 15.83 18.84 -7.44
N LEU A 427 17.00 19.46 -7.62
CA LEU A 427 17.77 19.49 -8.86
C LEU A 427 19.14 18.83 -8.67
N SER A 428 19.36 18.15 -7.54
CA SER A 428 20.66 17.61 -7.17
C SER A 428 21.15 16.51 -8.11
N VAL A 429 22.46 16.27 -8.17
CA VAL A 429 23.06 15.19 -8.97
C VAL A 429 22.66 15.30 -10.45
N ASN A 430 23.08 16.40 -11.06
CA ASN A 430 22.87 16.72 -12.48
C ASN A 430 24.12 17.42 -13.05
N ASN A 431 24.03 17.93 -14.28
CA ASN A 431 25.07 18.67 -14.98
C ASN A 431 24.69 20.17 -15.16
N LEU A 432 23.84 20.72 -14.28
CA LEU A 432 23.36 22.10 -14.37
C LEU A 432 24.51 23.08 -14.10
N SER A 433 24.55 24.18 -14.83
CA SER A 433 25.67 25.14 -14.79
C SER A 433 25.20 26.60 -14.79
N GLY A 434 26.12 27.53 -14.57
CA GLY A 434 25.80 28.95 -14.50
C GLY A 434 25.24 29.38 -13.14
N PRO A 435 24.80 30.65 -13.02
CA PRO A 435 24.40 31.23 -11.74
C PRO A 435 23.02 30.76 -11.29
N ILE A 436 22.80 30.82 -9.97
CA ILE A 436 21.47 30.66 -9.37
C ILE A 436 20.61 31.87 -9.78
N PRO A 437 19.49 31.69 -10.51
CA PRO A 437 18.73 32.81 -11.05
C PRO A 437 17.91 33.50 -9.96
N VAL A 438 18.01 34.83 -9.92
CA VAL A 438 17.21 35.71 -9.08
C VAL A 438 16.52 36.76 -9.94
N SER A 439 15.43 37.33 -9.43
CA SER A 439 14.58 38.30 -10.11
C SER A 439 15.39 39.50 -10.60
N SER A 440 15.14 39.91 -11.84
CA SER A 440 15.81 41.06 -12.46
C SER A 440 14.89 41.74 -13.47
N GLY A 441 14.44 42.96 -13.15
CA GLY A 441 13.46 43.67 -13.99
C GLY A 441 12.18 42.85 -14.15
N ASN A 442 11.92 42.38 -15.37
CA ASN A 442 10.73 41.58 -15.69
C ASN A 442 10.96 40.06 -15.67
N THR A 443 12.18 39.59 -15.35
CA THR A 443 12.46 38.15 -15.26
C THR A 443 12.27 37.67 -13.82
N PRO A 444 11.45 36.63 -13.56
CA PRO A 444 11.30 36.04 -12.22
C PRO A 444 12.60 35.34 -11.80
N GLY A 445 12.69 34.93 -10.54
CA GLY A 445 13.81 34.17 -10.01
C GLY A 445 13.46 33.37 -8.76
N LEU A 446 14.41 32.56 -8.28
CA LEU A 446 14.18 31.65 -7.16
C LEU A 446 13.94 32.38 -5.83
N ASP A 447 14.30 33.67 -5.74
CA ASP A 447 13.96 34.57 -4.63
C ASP A 447 12.45 34.74 -4.41
N MET A 448 11.63 34.44 -5.43
CA MET A 448 10.17 34.49 -5.34
C MET A 448 9.54 33.25 -4.66
N LEU A 449 10.31 32.18 -4.45
CA LEU A 449 9.85 30.89 -3.93
C LEU A 449 9.69 30.87 -2.41
N VAL A 450 8.91 31.82 -1.87
CA VAL A 450 8.77 32.03 -0.42
C VAL A 450 8.15 30.85 0.34
N ASN A 451 7.37 30.00 -0.34
CA ASN A 451 6.74 28.82 0.24
C ASN A 451 7.60 27.55 0.15
N THR A 452 8.73 27.60 -0.57
CA THR A 452 9.60 26.44 -0.73
C THR A 452 10.40 26.19 0.54
N LYS A 453 10.50 24.92 0.90
CA LYS A 453 11.16 24.44 2.11
C LYS A 453 12.49 23.77 1.83
N HIS A 454 12.63 23.15 0.66
CA HIS A 454 13.78 22.34 0.33
C HIS A 454 14.39 22.84 -0.98
N PHE A 455 15.57 23.44 -0.87
CA PHE A 455 16.43 23.76 -2.01
C PHE A 455 17.58 22.78 -2.04
N HIS A 456 17.49 21.80 -2.94
CA HIS A 456 18.53 20.78 -3.12
C HIS A 456 19.16 20.94 -4.50
N PHE A 457 20.32 21.61 -4.57
CA PHE A 457 21.05 21.88 -5.81
C PHE A 457 22.45 21.22 -5.82
N GLY A 458 22.74 20.38 -4.82
CA GLY A 458 24.05 19.74 -4.66
C GLY A 458 24.46 18.90 -5.86
N ASN A 459 25.76 18.64 -6.01
CA ASN A 459 26.34 17.81 -7.06
C ASN A 459 25.94 18.27 -8.48
N ASN A 460 26.30 19.52 -8.80
CA ASN A 460 26.10 20.14 -10.12
C ASN A 460 27.36 20.93 -10.52
N GLN A 461 27.24 21.78 -11.54
CA GLN A 461 28.29 22.68 -12.04
C GLN A 461 27.88 24.16 -11.88
N LEU A 462 27.01 24.47 -10.91
CA LEU A 462 26.54 25.84 -10.67
C LEU A 462 27.71 26.74 -10.29
N SER A 463 27.75 27.95 -10.82
CA SER A 463 28.90 28.85 -10.72
C SER A 463 28.49 30.29 -10.42
N GLY A 464 29.48 31.11 -10.06
CA GLY A 464 29.23 32.47 -9.60
C GLY A 464 28.84 32.53 -8.12
N ALA A 465 28.54 33.74 -7.65
CA ALA A 465 28.21 33.95 -6.25
C ALA A 465 26.79 33.51 -5.91
N ILE A 466 26.58 33.06 -4.67
CA ILE A 466 25.24 32.87 -4.13
C ILE A 466 24.60 34.27 -3.99
N PRO A 467 23.57 34.62 -4.77
CA PRO A 467 23.07 35.99 -4.78
C PRO A 467 22.46 36.37 -3.44
N ALA A 468 22.79 37.55 -2.92
CA ALA A 468 22.22 38.02 -1.65
C ALA A 468 20.69 38.17 -1.72
N SER A 469 20.13 38.50 -2.87
CA SER A 469 18.68 38.60 -3.07
C SER A 469 17.96 37.26 -3.07
N LEU A 470 18.67 36.12 -3.17
CA LEU A 470 18.06 34.80 -3.15
C LEU A 470 17.28 34.55 -1.85
N PHE A 471 17.78 35.08 -0.74
CA PHE A 471 17.26 34.86 0.60
C PHE A 471 16.57 36.11 1.13
N ASN A 472 15.35 35.95 1.64
CA ASN A 472 14.60 37.03 2.26
C ASN A 472 13.80 36.53 3.49
N SER A 473 13.36 37.45 4.33
CA SER A 473 12.64 37.14 5.57
C SER A 473 11.26 36.53 5.37
N SER A 474 10.69 36.50 4.16
CA SER A 474 9.42 35.78 3.94
C SER A 474 9.62 34.29 3.73
N MET A 475 10.86 33.85 3.51
CA MET A 475 11.20 32.43 3.34
C MET A 475 11.27 31.71 4.68
N THR A 476 10.93 30.44 4.65
CA THR A 476 10.96 29.54 5.82
C THR A 476 11.58 28.20 5.42
N LEU A 477 12.77 28.28 4.80
CA LEU A 477 13.50 27.13 4.29
C LEU A 477 13.90 26.18 5.43
N ILE A 478 13.95 24.88 5.13
CA ILE A 478 14.36 23.80 6.03
C ILE A 478 15.72 23.26 5.59
N HIS A 479 15.91 23.05 4.28
CA HIS A 479 17.15 22.54 3.72
C HIS A 479 17.68 23.48 2.63
N VAL A 480 18.97 23.81 2.75
CA VAL A 480 19.75 24.50 1.71
C VAL A 480 20.98 23.65 1.43
N LEU A 481 20.92 22.84 0.38
CA LEU A 481 21.94 21.86 0.01
C LEU A 481 22.56 22.25 -1.34
N PHE A 482 23.66 23.01 -1.32
CA PHE A 482 24.38 23.48 -2.52
C PHE A 482 25.79 22.90 -2.61
N GLU A 483 26.08 21.83 -1.89
CA GLU A 483 27.38 21.16 -1.87
C GLU A 483 27.82 20.66 -3.25
N SER A 484 29.13 20.48 -3.45
CA SER A 484 29.70 19.90 -4.68
C SER A 484 29.27 20.67 -5.94
N ASN A 485 29.58 21.97 -5.97
CA ASN A 485 29.35 22.88 -7.10
C ASN A 485 30.60 23.74 -7.38
N GLN A 486 30.49 24.77 -8.21
CA GLN A 486 31.53 25.75 -8.54
C GLN A 486 31.18 27.15 -7.99
N LEU A 487 30.37 27.23 -6.93
CA LEU A 487 29.92 28.50 -6.35
C LEU A 487 31.10 29.22 -5.71
N ASN A 488 31.18 30.54 -5.89
CA ASN A 488 32.29 31.36 -5.42
C ASN A 488 31.81 32.61 -4.64
N GLY A 489 32.76 33.45 -4.23
CA GLY A 489 32.44 34.62 -3.42
C GLY A 489 32.02 34.26 -1.99
N SER A 490 31.47 35.23 -1.28
CA SER A 490 31.07 35.04 0.12
C SER A 490 29.68 34.45 0.27
N ILE A 491 29.46 33.76 1.40
CA ILE A 491 28.12 33.37 1.82
C ILE A 491 27.34 34.66 2.16
N PRO A 492 26.19 34.93 1.51
CA PRO A 492 25.49 36.19 1.70
C PRO A 492 24.90 36.29 3.12
N SER A 493 25.07 37.45 3.76
CA SER A 493 24.53 37.71 5.10
C SER A 493 22.99 37.65 5.16
N THR A 494 22.32 37.81 4.02
CA THR A 494 20.86 37.66 3.90
C THR A 494 20.38 36.24 4.14
N LEU A 495 21.27 35.23 4.07
CA LEU A 495 20.95 33.87 4.52
C LEU A 495 20.48 33.87 5.98
N ALA A 496 21.05 34.74 6.83
CA ALA A 496 20.61 34.91 8.21
C ALA A 496 19.18 35.44 8.35
N LEU A 497 18.60 36.11 7.34
CA LEU A 497 17.23 36.61 7.37
C LEU A 497 16.18 35.49 7.29
N VAL A 498 16.50 34.39 6.59
CA VAL A 498 15.66 33.19 6.56
C VAL A 498 15.71 32.46 7.90
N LEU A 499 16.79 32.67 8.64
CA LEU A 499 17.16 31.91 9.84
C LEU A 499 16.77 32.62 11.14
N SER A 500 16.35 33.89 11.07
CA SER A 500 16.19 34.79 12.23
C SER A 500 14.75 35.13 12.61
N LEU A 501 13.73 34.54 11.97
CA LEU A 501 12.33 34.81 12.34
C LEU A 501 11.84 33.93 13.49
N GLU A 502 12.18 34.38 14.68
CA GLU A 502 11.66 33.88 15.96
C GLU A 502 10.37 34.63 16.33
N VAL A 503 9.31 34.55 15.50
CA VAL A 503 7.98 35.03 15.91
C VAL A 503 6.92 34.08 15.38
N VAL A 504 6.54 33.14 16.25
CA VAL A 504 5.34 32.27 16.19
C VAL A 504 5.43 31.10 15.20
N ASN A 505 5.84 29.94 15.75
CA ASN A 505 5.41 28.60 15.38
C ASN A 505 5.98 27.97 14.08
N LEU A 506 7.12 27.29 14.28
CA LEU A 506 7.63 26.09 13.60
C LEU A 506 8.36 26.25 12.24
N ILE A 507 9.66 25.87 12.32
CA ILE A 507 10.64 25.42 11.32
C ILE A 507 11.54 26.51 10.66
N ASN A 508 12.77 26.63 11.17
CA ASN A 508 13.91 27.32 10.55
C ASN A 508 14.79 26.31 9.77
N VAL A 509 15.84 26.73 9.05
CA VAL A 509 16.72 25.79 8.32
C VAL A 509 17.41 24.85 9.31
N ASN A 510 17.23 23.56 9.06
CA ASN A 510 17.76 22.46 9.86
C ASN A 510 19.13 21.99 9.35
N VAL A 511 19.31 22.04 8.02
CA VAL A 511 20.49 21.50 7.33
C VAL A 511 21.00 22.50 6.30
N LEU A 512 22.27 22.90 6.46
CA LEU A 512 22.98 23.79 5.54
C LEU A 512 24.27 23.11 5.04
N TYR A 513 24.26 22.70 3.77
CA TYR A 513 25.43 22.11 3.13
C TYR A 513 25.91 23.02 1.99
N LEU A 514 27.14 23.51 2.12
CA LEU A 514 27.82 24.33 1.13
C LEU A 514 29.23 23.79 0.82
N SER A 515 29.55 22.58 1.28
CA SER A 515 30.87 21.99 1.14
C SER A 515 31.25 21.70 -0.31
N ASN A 516 32.55 21.57 -0.59
CA ASN A 516 33.09 21.29 -1.93
C ASN A 516 32.66 22.35 -2.96
N ASN A 517 32.99 23.60 -2.68
CA ASN A 517 32.76 24.76 -3.55
C ASN A 517 34.03 25.64 -3.61
N GLN A 518 33.92 26.85 -4.16
CA GLN A 518 34.98 27.86 -4.25
C GLN A 518 34.65 29.09 -3.38
N LEU A 519 33.92 28.90 -2.28
CA LEU A 519 33.47 30.01 -1.42
C LEU A 519 34.65 30.63 -0.66
N THR A 520 34.58 31.95 -0.46
CA THR A 520 35.60 32.79 0.17
C THR A 520 35.00 33.75 1.19
N GLY A 521 35.85 34.54 1.85
CA GLY A 521 35.41 35.57 2.80
C GLY A 521 35.05 35.02 4.19
N PRO A 522 34.34 35.81 5.01
CA PRO A 522 34.00 35.40 6.37
C PRO A 522 32.85 34.40 6.40
N ILE A 523 32.90 33.47 7.35
CA ILE A 523 31.76 32.64 7.70
C ILE A 523 30.70 33.55 8.35
N PRO A 524 29.43 33.54 7.88
CA PRO A 524 28.39 34.38 8.46
C PRO A 524 28.11 33.98 9.90
N ASN A 525 27.71 34.94 10.73
CA ASN A 525 27.36 34.67 12.12
C ASN A 525 26.11 33.77 12.19
N LEU A 526 26.30 32.53 12.64
CA LEU A 526 25.23 31.52 12.79
C LEU A 526 24.66 31.45 14.22
N SER A 527 25.11 32.30 15.15
CA SER A 527 24.74 32.19 16.58
C SER A 527 23.25 32.42 16.87
N GLY A 528 22.49 32.99 15.95
CA GLY A 528 21.03 33.16 16.06
C GLY A 528 20.21 31.98 15.52
N MET A 529 20.84 30.87 15.13
CA MET A 529 20.22 29.78 14.37
C MET A 529 19.96 28.55 15.24
N ASN A 530 19.00 28.66 16.16
CA ASN A 530 18.78 27.68 17.24
C ASN A 530 18.36 26.27 16.77
N GLU A 531 17.83 26.14 15.55
CA GLU A 531 17.35 24.85 14.98
C GLU A 531 18.36 24.20 14.02
N LEU A 532 19.49 24.85 13.76
CA LEU A 532 20.50 24.35 12.84
C LEU A 532 21.32 23.25 13.51
N TYR A 533 21.07 21.98 13.16
CA TYR A 533 21.78 20.84 13.74
C TYR A 533 22.86 20.25 12.82
N ASN A 534 22.88 20.63 11.54
CA ASN A 534 23.90 20.15 10.61
C ASN A 534 24.38 21.24 9.65
N VAL A 535 25.68 21.52 9.71
CA VAL A 535 26.37 22.52 8.90
C VAL A 535 27.63 21.90 8.33
N ASP A 536 27.72 21.86 7.01
CA ASP A 536 28.93 21.44 6.31
C ASP A 536 29.41 22.53 5.36
N LEU A 537 30.52 23.17 5.74
CA LEU A 537 31.21 24.20 4.95
C LEU A 537 32.58 23.71 4.47
N SER A 538 32.90 22.42 4.62
CA SER A 538 34.22 21.87 4.32
C SER A 538 34.62 22.02 2.85
N ASN A 539 35.92 21.94 2.56
CA ASN A 539 36.46 22.06 1.19
C ASN A 539 36.01 23.34 0.47
N ASN A 540 36.32 24.49 1.10
CA ASN A 540 36.17 25.86 0.61
C ASN A 540 37.40 26.69 1.08
N THR A 541 37.47 27.97 0.70
CA THR A 541 38.61 28.86 0.99
C THR A 541 38.21 30.06 1.86
N PHE A 542 37.72 29.81 3.07
CA PHE A 542 37.31 30.86 4.01
C PHE A 542 38.49 31.56 4.70
N ASP A 543 38.29 32.82 5.10
CA ASP A 543 39.28 33.59 5.84
C ASP A 543 39.49 33.00 7.25
N ALA A 544 40.74 32.68 7.58
CA ALA A 544 41.10 32.00 8.83
C ALA A 544 40.82 32.81 10.12
N SER A 545 40.55 34.11 10.00
CA SER A 545 40.48 35.05 11.13
C SER A 545 39.11 35.20 11.79
N LEU A 546 38.06 34.53 11.28
CA LEU A 546 36.67 34.76 11.71
C LEU A 546 35.88 33.46 11.89
N PHE A 547 36.51 32.41 12.42
CA PHE A 547 35.77 31.32 13.07
C PHE A 547 35.17 31.85 14.39
N PRO A 548 33.84 31.82 14.57
CA PRO A 548 33.21 32.12 15.86
C PRO A 548 33.61 31.15 16.97
#